data_AF-A0A8D5U6R0-F1
#
_entry.id   AF-A0A8D5U6R0-F1
#
_cell.length_a   1.000
_cell.length_b   1.000
_cell.length_c   1.000
_cell.angle_alpha   90.00
_cell.angle_beta   90.00
_cell.angle_gamma   90.00
#
_symmetry.space_group_name_H-M   'P 1'
#
loop_
_entity.id
_entity.type
_entity.pdbx_description
1 polymer ?
#
loop_
_entity_poly.entity_id
_entity_poly.type
_entity_poly.pdbx_seq_one_letter_code
_entity_poly.pdbx_strand_id
1 'polypeptide(L)' 'MNVKIPEEWYEILVRLSKQKRIPFSKLLDDAISSGECLNLPDIPTSGKIKTVNLKNIKENEKDILVKIRRFLFCN' A
#
# COMPACT_ATOMS: atom_id res chain seq x y z
N MET A 1 8.85 11.14 -1.02
CA MET A 1 9.13 10.68 0.35
C MET A 1 9.35 9.17 0.36
N ASN A 2 10.08 8.65 1.34
CA ASN A 2 10.26 7.21 1.52
C ASN A 2 9.33 6.74 2.65
N VAL A 3 8.57 5.68 2.41
CA VAL A 3 7.65 5.07 3.38
C VAL A 3 8.03 3.62 3.61
N LYS A 4 8.09 3.23 4.87
CA LYS A 4 8.36 1.87 5.31
C LYS A 4 7.05 1.10 5.42
N ILE A 5 6.85 0.10 4.57
CA ILE A 5 5.68 -0.79 4.62
C ILE A 5 6.11 -2.24 4.89
N PRO A 6 5.25 -3.08 5.50
CA PRO A 6 5.49 -4.51 5.63
C PRO A 6 5.75 -5.17 4.27
N GLU A 7 6.68 -6.14 4.22
CA GLU A 7 7.04 -6.86 2.99
C GLU A 7 5.82 -7.57 2.38
N GLU A 8 4.95 -8.15 3.21
CA GLU A 8 3.75 -8.86 2.74
C GLU A 8 2.76 -7.91 2.05
N TRP A 9 2.59 -6.70 2.60
CA TRP A 9 1.73 -5.68 2.00
C TRP A 9 2.31 -5.20 0.67
N TYR A 10 3.63 -4.99 0.61
CA TYR A 10 4.33 -4.67 -0.62
C TYR A 10 4.13 -5.75 -1.68
N GLU A 11 4.27 -7.02 -1.33
CA GLU A 11 4.06 -8.13 -2.26
C GLU A 11 2.63 -8.20 -2.80
N ILE A 12 1.63 -8.00 -1.95
CA ILE A 12 0.22 -7.93 -2.39
C ILE A 12 0.03 -6.80 -3.39
N LEU A 13 0.50 -5.59 -3.07
CA LEU A 13 0.39 -4.44 -3.95
C LEU A 13 1.13 -4.65 -5.28
N VAL A 14 2.31 -5.29 -5.27
CA VAL A 14 3.04 -5.63 -6.50
C VAL A 14 2.29 -6.66 -7.34
N ARG A 15 1.71 -7.70 -6.72
CA ARG A 15 0.90 -8.69 -7.46
C ARG A 15 -0.34 -8.05 -8.06
N LEU A 16 -0.99 -7.17 -7.30
CA LEU A 16 -2.20 -6.46 -7.74
C LEU A 16 -1.91 -5.49 -8.88
N SER A 17 -0.79 -4.77 -8.85
CA SER A 17 -0.41 -3.86 -9.93
C SER A 17 -0.17 -4.62 -11.24
N LYS A 18 0.47 -5.79 -11.15
CA LYS A 18 0.65 -6.71 -12.28
C LYS A 18 -0.68 -7.24 -12.81
N GLN A 19 -1.60 -7.66 -11.92
CA GLN A 19 -2.92 -8.15 -12.32
C GLN A 19 -3.75 -7.06 -13.01
N LYS A 20 -3.78 -5.85 -12.45
CA LYS A 20 -4.48 -4.69 -13.01
C LYS A 20 -3.76 -4.07 -14.22
N ARG A 21 -2.54 -4.53 -14.54
CA ARG A 21 -1.66 -3.98 -15.59
C ARG A 21 -1.45 -2.46 -15.46
N ILE A 22 -1.32 -1.97 -14.23
CA ILE A 22 -1.02 -0.57 -13.93
C ILE A 22 0.35 -0.44 -13.26
N PRO A 23 1.03 0.72 -13.42
CA PRO A 23 2.26 0.98 -12.68
C PRO A 23 2.04 0.90 -11.17
N PHE A 24 3.01 0.34 -10.45
CA PHE A 24 2.95 0.22 -8.99
C PHE A 24 2.76 1.57 -8.30
N SER A 25 3.40 2.64 -8.80
CA SER A 25 3.20 4.00 -8.30
C SER A 25 1.75 4.45 -8.41
N LYS A 26 1.10 4.17 -9.55
CA LYS A 26 -0.31 4.51 -9.77
C LYS A 26 -1.22 3.74 -8.83
N LEU A 27 -0.96 2.43 -8.64
CA LEU A 27 -1.73 1.64 -7.68
C LEU A 27 -1.61 2.20 -6.26
N LEU A 28 -0.42 2.65 -5.85
CA LEU A 28 -0.21 3.27 -4.55
C LEU A 28 -0.94 4.60 -4.41
N ASP A 29 -0.88 5.44 -5.44
CA ASP A 29 -1.63 6.69 -5.48
C ASP A 29 -3.14 6.42 -5.36
N ASP A 30 -3.63 5.40 -6.06
CA ASP A 30 -5.02 4.93 -5.96
C ASP A 30 -5.32 4.40 -4.54
N ALA A 31 -4.44 3.60 -3.95
CA ALA A 31 -4.61 3.06 -2.59
C ALA A 31 -4.64 4.14 -1.50
N ILE A 32 -3.93 5.25 -1.71
CA ILE A 32 -3.83 6.36 -0.76
C ILE A 32 -4.98 7.37 -0.97
N SER A 33 -5.43 7.54 -2.21
CA SER A 33 -6.46 8.53 -2.56
C SER A 33 -7.87 7.96 -2.59
N SER A 34 -8.02 6.66 -2.86
CA SER A 34 -9.30 6.00 -2.94
C SER A 34 -9.87 5.68 -1.56
N GLY A 35 -11.19 5.79 -1.44
CA GLY A 35 -11.95 5.28 -0.29
C GLY A 35 -12.29 3.79 -0.42
N GLU A 36 -11.87 3.14 -1.50
CA GLU A 36 -12.11 1.73 -1.77
C GLU A 36 -11.14 0.83 -1.00
N CYS A 37 -11.57 -0.40 -0.74
CA CYS A 37 -10.73 -1.42 -0.13
C CYS A 37 -10.95 -2.78 -0.81
N LEU A 38 -9.94 -3.65 -0.74
CA LEU A 38 -9.93 -4.97 -1.37
C LEU A 38 -10.55 -6.07 -0.51
N ASN A 39 -10.83 -5.77 0.76
CA ASN A 39 -11.38 -6.71 1.73
C ASN A 39 -10.58 -8.02 1.83
N LEU A 40 -9.25 -7.90 1.79
CA LEU A 40 -8.37 -9.05 2.01
C LEU A 40 -8.41 -9.45 3.49
N PRO A 41 -8.20 -10.74 3.82
CA PRO A 41 -8.01 -11.14 5.20
C PRO A 41 -6.76 -10.45 5.77
N ASP A 42 -6.87 -9.92 7.00
CA ASP A 42 -5.73 -9.35 7.72
C ASP A 42 -4.66 -10.44 7.87
N ILE A 43 -3.45 -10.14 7.41
CA ILE A 43 -2.33 -11.08 7.38
C ILE A 43 -1.26 -10.62 8.36
N PRO A 44 -0.71 -11.54 9.17
CA PRO A 44 0.35 -11.21 10.09
C PRO A 44 1.59 -10.75 9.31
N THR A 45 2.15 -9.62 9.73
CA THR A 45 3.40 -9.11 9.18
C THR A 45 4.58 -9.76 9.89
N SER A 46 5.55 -10.29 9.15
CA SER A 46 6.75 -10.93 9.72
C SER A 46 7.74 -9.95 10.37
N GLY A 47 7.43 -8.65 10.36
CA GLY A 47 8.33 -7.58 10.81
C GLY A 47 9.37 -7.15 9.77
N LYS A 48 9.41 -7.82 8.60
CA LYS A 48 10.23 -7.37 7.47
C LYS A 48 9.61 -6.15 6.81
N ILE A 49 10.45 -5.18 6.48
CA ILE A 49 10.04 -3.87 5.97
C ILE A 49 10.63 -3.66 4.58
N LYS A 50 9.81 -3.11 3.68
CA LYS A 50 10.23 -2.57 2.39
C LYS A 50 10.07 -1.05 2.39
N THR A 51 11.08 -0.38 1.86
CA THR A 51 11.03 1.06 1.65
C THR A 51 10.49 1.34 0.26
N VAL A 52 9.40 2.10 0.18
CA VAL A 52 8.79 2.53 -1.07
C VAL A 52 8.99 4.02 -1.25
N ASN A 53 9.39 4.43 -2.45
CA ASN A 53 9.47 5.84 -2.80
C ASN A 53 8.12 6.31 -3.38
N LEU A 54 7.48 7.22 -2.67
CA LEU A 54 6.24 7.87 -3.10
C LEU A 54 6.58 9.27 -3.61
N LYS A 55 6.25 9.54 -4.87
CA LYS A 55 6.43 10.87 -5.47
C LYS A 55 5.15 11.67 -5.24
N ASN A 56 5.28 12.96 -4.93
CA ASN A 56 4.18 13.92 -4.81
C ASN A 56 3.15 13.70 -3.69
N ILE A 57 3.46 12.93 -2.65
CA ILE A 57 2.59 12.79 -1.47
C ILE A 57 2.98 13.82 -0.41
N LYS A 58 1.99 14.57 0.07
CA LYS A 58 2.13 15.59 1.14
C LYS A 58 1.78 15.06 2.53
N GLU A 59 1.24 13.85 2.61
CA GLU A 59 0.78 13.20 3.83
C GLU A 59 1.96 12.61 4.63
N ASN A 60 1.74 12.42 5.93
CA ASN A 60 2.77 11.82 6.78
C ASN A 60 2.82 10.30 6.59
N GLU A 61 3.96 9.69 6.93
CA GLU A 61 4.20 8.25 6.79
C GLU A 61 3.14 7.40 7.51
N LYS A 62 2.72 7.84 8.71
CA LYS A 62 1.68 7.15 9.50
C LYS A 62 0.32 7.14 8.80
N ASP A 63 -0.09 8.26 8.21
CA ASP A 63 -1.38 8.37 7.54
C ASP A 63 -1.41 7.52 6.28
N ILE A 64 -0.29 7.50 5.53
CA ILE A 64 -0.10 6.64 4.36
C ILE A 64 -0.22 5.17 4.76
N LEU A 65 0.40 4.75 5.86
CA LEU A 65 0.30 3.38 6.35
C LEU A 65 -1.13 2.99 6.72
N VAL A 66 -1.86 3.88 7.39
CA VAL A 66 -3.28 3.66 7.73
C VAL A 66 -4.11 3.52 6.45
N LYS A 67 -3.89 4.38 5.46
CA LYS A 67 -4.60 4.31 4.18
C LYS A 67 -4.29 3.05 3.39
N ILE A 68 -3.03 2.64 3.32
CA ILE A 68 -2.65 1.37 2.68
C ILE A 68 -3.28 0.19 3.42
N ARG A 69 -3.25 0.18 4.76
CA ARG A 69 -3.89 -0.87 5.56
C ARG A 69 -5.39 -0.94 5.28
N ARG A 70 -6.07 0.22 5.26
CA ARG A 70 -7.49 0.31 4.96
C ARG A 70 -7.80 -0.14 3.54
N PHE A 71 -6.99 0.25 2.57
CA PHE A 71 -7.14 -0.21 1.18
C PHE A 71 -6.99 -1.73 1.05
N LEU A 72 -6.06 -2.35 1.78
CA LEU A 72 -5.85 -3.80 1.72
C LEU A 72 -6.93 -4.57 2.47
N PHE A 73 -7.26 -4.17 3.70
CA PHE A 73 -8.01 -4.99 4.66
C PHE A 73 -9.33 -4.38 5.13
N CYS A 74 -9.71 -3.19 4.63
CA CYS A 74 -10.87 -2.43 5.08
C CYS A 74 -10.84 -2.01 6.57
N ASN A 75 -9.66 -2.02 7.20
CA ASN A 75 -9.43 -1.72 8.63
C ASN A 75 -8.50 -0.52 8.85
#